data_AF-A0A6G3UJK0-F1
#
_entry.id   AF-A0A6G3UJK0-F1
#
_cell.length_a   1.000
_cell.length_b   1.000
_cell.length_c   1.000
_cell.angle_alpha   90.00
_cell.angle_beta   90.00
_cell.angle_gamma   90.00
#
_symmetry.space_group_name_H-M   'P 1'
#
loop_
_entity.id
_entity.type
_entity.pdbx_description
1 polymer ?
#
loop_
_entity_poly.entity_id
_entity_poly.type
_entity_poly.pdbx_seq_one_letter_code
_entity_poly.pdbx_strand_id
1 'polypeptide(L)'
;MNERDSAPGGLALVEALVNSLNIETGADGLDTAEGRAAFALAEPDVPAARVLREALRAACLAHAGHCPDDSPLCVLDRLLADAPLRVTVDA
;
A
#
# COMPACT_ATOMS: atom_id res chain seq x y z
N MET A 1 18.94 9.53 -8.03
CA MET A 1 17.77 8.65 -8.20
C MET A 1 18.23 7.47 -9.01
N ASN A 2 18.17 6.26 -8.46
CA ASN A 2 18.46 5.07 -9.25
C ASN A 2 17.25 4.88 -10.17
N GLU A 3 17.45 4.95 -11.49
CA GLU A 3 16.40 4.77 -12.49
C GLU A 3 15.96 3.30 -12.46
N ARG A 4 15.15 2.95 -11.46
CA ARG A 4 14.46 1.68 -11.39
C ARG A 4 13.16 1.86 -12.13
N ASP A 5 12.91 0.99 -13.10
CA ASP A 5 11.61 0.90 -13.74
C ASP A 5 10.52 0.69 -12.69
N SER A 6 9.38 1.35 -12.89
CA SER A 6 8.21 1.13 -12.06
C SER A 6 7.79 -0.33 -12.06
N ALA A 7 7.13 -0.74 -10.98
CA ALA A 7 6.59 -2.08 -10.84
C ALA A 7 5.63 -2.40 -12.01
N PRO A 8 5.68 -3.63 -12.55
CA PRO A 8 4.92 -3.97 -13.73
C PRO A 8 3.40 -4.06 -13.45
N GLY A 9 2.60 -3.59 -14.41
CA GLY A 9 1.15 -3.78 -14.43
C GLY A 9 0.44 -3.32 -13.16
N GLY A 10 -0.40 -4.19 -12.58
CA GLY A 10 -1.18 -3.88 -11.38
C GLY A 10 -0.34 -3.58 -10.12
N LEU A 11 0.96 -3.95 -10.11
CA LEU A 11 1.84 -3.67 -8.98
C LEU A 11 2.31 -2.21 -8.94
N ALA A 12 2.15 -1.44 -10.03
CA ALA A 12 2.45 -0.01 -10.03
C ALA A 12 1.61 0.76 -8.97
N LEU A 13 0.37 0.34 -8.74
CA LEU A 13 -0.50 0.93 -7.72
C LEU A 13 0.01 0.61 -6.30
N VAL A 14 0.48 -0.62 -6.09
CA VAL A 14 1.07 -1.06 -4.81
C VAL A 14 2.36 -0.29 -4.53
N GLU A 15 3.23 -0.18 -5.53
CA GLU A 15 4.44 0.65 -5.44
C GLU A 15 4.11 2.10 -5.11
N ALA A 16 3.16 2.72 -5.84
CA ALA A 16 2.74 4.09 -5.59
C ALA A 16 2.21 4.29 -4.16
N LEU A 17 1.41 3.35 -3.66
CA LEU A 17 0.88 3.40 -2.30
C LEU A 17 1.99 3.28 -1.26
N VAL A 18 2.90 2.30 -1.38
CA VAL A 18 4.03 2.11 -0.45
C VAL A 18 4.96 3.33 -0.46
N ASN A 19 5.19 3.92 -1.63
CA ASN A 19 6.05 5.08 -1.80
C ASN A 19 5.36 6.42 -1.45
N SER A 20 4.07 6.41 -1.10
CA SER A 20 3.38 7.62 -0.62
C SER A 20 3.94 8.13 0.72
N LEU A 21 4.55 7.26 1.52
CA LEU A 21 5.30 7.64 2.71
C LEU A 21 6.78 7.72 2.39
N ASN A 22 7.35 8.92 2.53
CA ASN A 22 8.78 9.12 2.49
C ASN A 22 9.39 8.76 3.85
N ILE A 23 10.06 7.62 3.94
CA ILE A 23 10.63 7.11 5.20
C ILE A 23 11.78 7.97 5.72
N GLU A 24 12.50 8.68 4.85
CA GLU A 24 13.61 9.54 5.25
C GLU A 24 13.13 10.83 5.94
N THR A 25 12.00 11.38 5.49
CA THR A 25 11.46 12.66 5.98
C THR A 25 10.23 12.52 6.87
N GLY A 26 9.58 11.36 6.85
CA GLY A 26 8.28 11.12 7.48
C GLY A 26 7.11 11.77 6.75
N ALA A 27 7.31 12.43 5.62
CA ALA A 27 6.25 13.07 4.85
C ALA A 27 5.31 12.01 4.26
N ASP A 28 4.01 12.12 4.56
CA ASP A 28 2.98 11.21 4.08
C ASP A 28 2.10 11.90 3.05
N GLY A 29 2.14 11.44 1.80
CA GLY A 29 1.33 11.96 0.71
C GLY A 29 -0.18 11.84 0.99
N LEU A 30 -0.62 10.90 1.82
CA LEU A 30 -2.03 10.73 2.19
C LEU A 30 -2.56 11.86 3.09
N ASP A 31 -1.68 12.69 3.67
CA ASP A 31 -2.09 13.92 4.37
C ASP A 31 -2.61 14.99 3.39
N THR A 32 -2.27 14.89 2.10
CA THR A 32 -2.68 15.86 1.07
C THR A 32 -3.94 15.42 0.32
N ALA A 33 -4.76 16.37 -0.13
CA ALA A 33 -5.94 16.06 -0.93
C ALA A 33 -5.55 15.45 -2.28
N GLU A 34 -4.49 15.96 -2.90
CA GLU A 34 -3.93 15.46 -4.16
C GLU A 34 -3.44 14.01 -4.02
N GLY A 35 -2.71 13.70 -2.94
CA GLY A 35 -2.24 12.35 -2.67
C GLY A 35 -3.38 11.36 -2.43
N ARG A 36 -4.46 11.77 -1.73
CA ARG A 36 -5.65 10.93 -1.58
C ARG A 36 -6.41 10.71 -2.88
N ALA A 37 -6.53 11.75 -3.72
CA ALA A 37 -7.22 11.68 -5.00
C ALA A 37 -6.57 10.67 -5.96
N ALA A 38 -5.23 10.54 -5.92
CA ALA A 38 -4.50 9.56 -6.73
C ALA A 38 -4.89 8.09 -6.45
N PHE A 39 -5.44 7.81 -5.26
CA PHE A 39 -5.90 6.48 -4.85
C PHE A 39 -7.43 6.38 -4.71
N ALA A 40 -8.17 7.41 -5.14
CA ALA A 40 -9.61 7.53 -4.95
C ALA A 40 -10.07 7.35 -3.48
N LEU A 41 -9.27 7.85 -2.53
CA LEU A 41 -9.57 7.76 -1.09
C LEU A 41 -10.31 8.99 -0.59
N ALA A 42 -11.33 8.79 0.23
CA ALA A 42 -11.87 9.86 1.06
C ALA A 42 -11.02 10.03 2.33
N GLU A 43 -11.13 11.20 2.99
CA GLU A 43 -10.41 11.47 4.24
C GLU A 43 -10.66 10.41 5.35
N PRO A 44 -11.89 9.87 5.53
CA PRO A 44 -12.13 8.80 6.49
C PRO A 44 -11.44 7.47 6.17
N ASP A 45 -11.03 7.25 4.92
CA ASP A 45 -10.42 5.99 4.47
C ASP A 45 -8.89 5.98 4.73
N VAL A 46 -8.29 7.14 4.99
CA VAL A 46 -6.84 7.30 5.18
C VAL A 46 -6.27 6.38 6.27
N PRO A 47 -6.89 6.22 7.45
CA PRO A 47 -6.38 5.31 8.47
C PRO A 47 -6.30 3.86 7.96
N ALA A 48 -7.32 3.38 7.27
CA ALA A 48 -7.34 2.03 6.71
C ALA A 48 -6.29 1.88 5.58
N ALA A 49 -6.17 2.87 4.71
CA ALA A 49 -5.18 2.89 3.65
C ALA A 49 -3.73 2.87 4.19
N ARG A 50 -3.45 3.56 5.30
CA ARG A 50 -2.15 3.51 5.98
C ARG A 50 -1.83 2.13 6.54
N VAL A 51 -2.81 1.46 7.16
CA VAL A 51 -2.62 0.09 7.66
C VAL A 51 -2.31 -0.86 6.49
N LEU A 52 -3.05 -0.76 5.39
CA LEU A 52 -2.78 -1.53 4.18
C LEU A 52 -1.38 -1.25 3.61
N ARG A 53 -0.99 0.03 3.53
CA ARG A 53 0.33 0.46 3.07
C ARG A 53 1.45 -0.19 3.88
N GLU A 54 1.39 -0.14 5.20
CA GLU A 54 2.45 -0.71 6.04
C GLU A 54 2.46 -2.24 6.01
N ALA A 55 1.29 -2.88 5.90
CA ALA A 55 1.21 -4.33 5.72
C ALA A 55 1.83 -4.78 4.38
N LEU A 56 1.60 -4.03 3.29
CA LEU A 56 2.23 -4.26 1.99
C LEU A 56 3.75 -4.00 2.03
N ARG A 57 4.19 -2.93 2.70
CA ARG A 57 5.63 -2.65 2.91
C ARG A 57 6.31 -3.81 3.63
N ALA A 58 5.70 -4.31 4.69
CA ALA A 58 6.19 -5.47 5.45
C ALA A 58 6.30 -6.73 4.57
N ALA A 59 5.31 -7.00 3.72
CA ALA A 59 5.35 -8.11 2.77
C ALA A 59 6.47 -7.96 1.73
N CYS A 60 6.65 -6.76 1.16
CA CYS A 60 7.73 -6.48 0.21
C CYS A 60 9.12 -6.63 0.86
N LEU A 61 9.30 -6.17 2.10
CA LEU A 61 10.54 -6.33 2.85
C LEU A 61 10.84 -7.80 3.13
N ALA A 62 9.84 -8.57 3.60
CA ALA A 62 9.98 -10.00 3.82
C ALA A 62 10.35 -10.74 2.52
N HIS A 63 9.71 -10.37 1.40
CA HIS A 63 10.03 -10.92 0.07
C HIS A 63 11.49 -10.63 -0.34
N ALA A 64 12.02 -9.45 0.00
CA ALA A 64 13.42 -9.09 -0.24
C ALA A 64 14.42 -9.75 0.73
N GLY A 65 13.97 -10.63 1.63
CA GLY A 65 14.80 -11.28 2.65
C GLY A 65 15.02 -10.44 3.90
N HIS A 66 14.31 -9.33 4.06
CA HIS A 66 14.33 -8.47 5.23
C HIS A 66 13.08 -8.71 6.08
N CYS A 67 12.99 -9.88 6.70
CA CYS A 67 11.90 -10.18 7.64
C CYS A 67 12.30 -9.72 9.05
N PRO A 68 11.75 -8.61 9.57
CA PRO A 68 11.88 -8.33 11.00
C PRO A 68 11.09 -9.39 11.78
N ASP A 69 11.60 -9.79 12.96
CA ASP A 69 11.00 -10.85 13.79
C ASP A 69 9.54 -10.53 14.19
N ASP A 70 9.18 -9.23 14.23
CA ASP A 70 7.83 -8.71 14.55
C ASP A 70 7.01 -8.28 13.30
N SER A 71 7.39 -8.71 12.10
CA SER A 71 6.67 -8.31 10.88
C SER A 71 5.21 -8.79 10.88
N PRO A 72 4.21 -7.90 10.80
CA PRO A 72 2.80 -8.28 10.97
C PRO A 72 2.21 -8.81 9.66
N LEU A 73 2.84 -9.84 9.05
CA LEU A 73 2.34 -10.44 7.80
C LEU A 73 0.89 -10.94 7.94
N CYS A 74 0.49 -11.36 9.15
CA CYS A 74 -0.87 -11.75 9.48
C CYS A 74 -1.91 -10.62 9.32
N VAL A 75 -1.50 -9.35 9.35
CA VAL A 75 -2.39 -8.20 9.14
C VAL A 75 -2.79 -8.10 7.69
N LEU A 76 -1.86 -8.32 6.75
CA LEU A 76 -2.19 -8.32 5.33
C LEU A 76 -3.18 -9.45 5.00
N ASP A 77 -2.92 -10.65 5.52
CA ASP A 77 -3.82 -11.81 5.34
C ASP A 77 -5.22 -11.52 5.86
N ARG A 78 -5.34 -10.90 7.06
CA ARG A 78 -6.65 -10.51 7.62
C ARG A 78 -7.36 -9.48 6.75
N LEU A 79 -6.66 -8.41 6.34
CA LEU A 79 -7.25 -7.37 5.49
C LEU A 79 -7.77 -7.93 4.18
N LEU A 80 -7.01 -8.82 3.53
CA LEU A 80 -7.43 -9.45 2.28
C LEU A 80 -8.55 -10.48 2.48
N ALA A 81 -8.62 -11.13 3.63
CA ALA A 81 -9.74 -12.00 3.98
C ALA A 81 -11.04 -11.21 4.22
N ASP A 82 -10.95 -10.03 4.82
CA ASP A 82 -12.10 -9.16 5.14
C ASP A 82 -12.57 -8.31 3.93
N ALA A 83 -11.74 -8.20 2.89
CA ALA A 83 -12.03 -7.44 1.67
C ALA A 83 -12.14 -8.35 0.43
N PRO A 84 -13.21 -9.17 0.30
CA PRO A 84 -13.37 -10.06 -0.83
C PRO A 84 -13.44 -9.27 -2.14
N LEU A 85 -12.63 -9.67 -3.13
CA LEU A 85 -12.69 -9.13 -4.48
C LEU A 85 -14.07 -9.43 -5.08
N ARG A 86 -14.89 -8.39 -5.25
CA ARG A 86 -16.23 -8.49 -5.83
C ARG A 86 -16.14 -8.35 -7.34
N VAL A 87 -16.44 -9.42 -8.08
CA VAL A 87 -16.62 -9.36 -9.53
C VAL A 87 -18.09 -9.06 -9.83
N THR A 88 -18.34 -8.01 -10.61
CA THR A 88 -19.67 -7.69 -11.15
C THR A 88 -19.66 -7.90 -12.65
N VAL A 89 -20.72 -8.49 -13.18
CA VAL A 89 -20.94 -8.66 -14.63
C VAL A 89 -22.12 -7.76 -15.00
N ASP A 90 -21.86 -6.80 -15.87
CA ASP A 90 -22.91 -5.96 -16.46
C ASP A 90 -23.57 -6.67 -17.65
N ALA A 91 -24.84 -6.36 -17.90
CA ALA A 91 -25.67 -6.98 -18.95
C ALA A 91 -25.41 -6.40 -20.34
#